data_AF-A0A368EXY4-F1
#
_entry.id   AF-A0A368EXY4-F1
#
_cell.length_a   1.000
_cell.length_b   1.000
_cell.length_c   1.000
_cell.angle_alpha   90.00
_cell.angle_beta   90.00
_cell.angle_gamma   90.00
#
_symmetry.space_group_name_H-M   'P 1'
#
loop_
_entity.id
_entity.type
_entity.pdbx_description
1 polymer ?
#
loop_
_entity_poly.entity_id
_entity_poly.type
_entity_poly.pdbx_seq_one_letter_code
_entity_poly.pdbx_strand_id
1 'polypeptide(L)'
;MLTGFSGTQYSHEYTVIDPQQRTMSLTTRNLNGSSFLRVDEKLTYTPLPEDPSKTILKQEAIVTITLPAFVDYCEKTFIGVYSSNAAKGRKGVEWVIDQLKNEYSGISTKVSAEVHEMQEKVMNAFKGANQSTSPISP
;
A
#
# COMPACT_ATOMS: atom_id res chain seq x y z
N MET A 1 -15.77 -2.88 -6.11
CA MET A 1 -16.37 -3.93 -6.96
C MET A 1 -16.40 -3.41 -8.39
N LEU A 2 -15.78 -4.12 -9.34
CA LEU A 2 -15.42 -3.53 -10.63
C LEU A 2 -16.62 -3.23 -11.52
N THR A 3 -17.58 -4.15 -11.63
CA THR A 3 -18.72 -4.02 -12.56
C THR A 3 -19.99 -3.49 -11.92
N GLY A 4 -20.13 -3.55 -10.59
CA GLY A 4 -21.32 -3.06 -9.87
C GLY A 4 -22.54 -3.99 -9.86
N PHE A 5 -22.42 -5.22 -10.38
CA PHE A 5 -23.47 -6.25 -10.30
C PHE A 5 -23.61 -6.87 -8.90
N SER A 6 -24.81 -7.29 -8.54
CA SER A 6 -25.05 -8.04 -7.30
C SER A 6 -24.46 -9.46 -7.37
N GLY A 7 -24.24 -10.06 -6.19
CA GLY A 7 -23.69 -11.41 -6.07
C GLY A 7 -22.15 -11.46 -6.04
N THR A 8 -21.62 -12.68 -5.99
CA THR A 8 -20.17 -12.92 -5.94
C THR A 8 -19.53 -12.56 -7.26
N GLN A 9 -18.51 -11.70 -7.22
CA GLN A 9 -17.75 -11.31 -8.39
C GLN A 9 -16.33 -11.85 -8.31
N TYR A 10 -15.87 -12.39 -9.43
CA TYR A 10 -14.51 -12.89 -9.57
C TYR A 10 -13.76 -12.00 -10.53
N SER A 11 -12.53 -11.64 -10.16
CA SER A 11 -11.61 -10.88 -11.00
C SER A 11 -10.25 -11.52 -10.99
N HIS A 12 -9.57 -11.44 -12.13
CA HIS A 12 -8.15 -11.74 -12.24
C HIS A 12 -7.38 -10.44 -12.14
N GLU A 13 -6.42 -10.38 -11.21
CA GLU A 13 -5.54 -9.25 -11.01
C GLU A 13 -4.09 -9.70 -11.26
N TYR A 14 -3.35 -8.88 -11.99
CA TYR A 14 -1.95 -9.09 -12.28
C TYR A 14 -1.17 -7.82 -12.01
N THR A 15 -0.10 -7.94 -11.24
CA THR A 15 0.71 -6.83 -10.74
C THR A 15 2.16 -7.00 -11.14
N VAL A 16 2.77 -5.93 -11.63
CA VAL A 16 4.20 -5.84 -11.95
C VAL A 16 4.80 -4.71 -11.14
N ILE A 17 5.94 -4.98 -10.51
CA ILE A 17 6.68 -4.01 -9.71
C ILE A 17 8.08 -3.91 -10.28
N ASP A 18 8.50 -2.69 -10.60
CA ASP A 18 9.88 -2.37 -10.93
C ASP A 18 10.49 -1.54 -9.80
N PRO A 19 11.32 -2.14 -8.93
CA PRO A 19 11.98 -1.42 -7.84
C PRO A 19 13.01 -0.40 -8.31
N GLN A 20 13.63 -0.60 -9.48
CA GLN A 20 14.65 0.32 -10.01
C GLN A 20 14.00 1.61 -10.49
N GLN A 21 12.90 1.49 -11.22
CA GLN A 21 12.12 2.64 -11.68
C GLN A 21 11.10 3.14 -10.64
N ARG A 22 10.93 2.42 -9.52
CA ARG A 22 9.93 2.66 -8.49
C ARG A 22 8.50 2.75 -9.06
N THR A 23 8.22 1.89 -10.03
CA THR A 23 6.90 1.84 -10.65
C THR A 23 6.17 0.57 -10.24
N MET A 24 4.84 0.68 -10.12
CA MET A 24 3.95 -0.45 -9.89
C MET A 24 2.77 -0.32 -10.83
N SER A 25 2.51 -1.38 -11.60
CA SER A 25 1.36 -1.46 -12.51
C SER A 25 0.49 -2.62 -12.10
N LEU A 26 -0.81 -2.38 -11.98
CA LEU A 26 -1.81 -3.41 -11.73
C LEU A 26 -2.79 -3.42 -12.89
N THR A 27 -3.15 -4.62 -13.32
CA THR A 27 -4.19 -4.83 -14.33
C THR A 27 -5.22 -5.80 -13.79
N THR A 28 -6.48 -5.39 -13.82
CA THR A 28 -7.59 -6.16 -13.24
C THR A 28 -8.68 -6.36 -14.28
N ARG A 29 -9.18 -7.59 -14.38
CA ARG A 29 -10.27 -7.97 -15.30
C ARG A 29 -11.33 -8.79 -14.58
N ASN A 30 -12.61 -8.48 -14.78
CA ASN A 30 -13.68 -9.36 -14.30
C ASN A 30 -13.69 -10.68 -15.08
N LEU A 31 -13.80 -11.80 -14.35
CA LEU A 31 -13.90 -13.14 -14.92
C LEU A 31 -15.35 -13.47 -15.25
N ASN A 32 -16.23 -13.38 -14.24
CA ASN A 32 -17.65 -13.59 -14.44
C ASN A 32 -18.32 -12.35 -15.05
N GLY A 33 -19.34 -12.58 -15.87
CA GLY A 33 -20.03 -11.53 -16.63
C GLY A 33 -19.28 -10.97 -17.84
N SER A 34 -18.03 -11.40 -18.07
CA SER A 34 -17.17 -10.91 -19.17
C SER A 34 -17.72 -11.16 -20.58
N SER A 35 -18.65 -12.12 -20.74
CA SER A 35 -19.31 -12.40 -22.02
C SER A 35 -20.26 -11.30 -22.47
N PHE A 36 -20.82 -10.52 -21.54
CA PHE A 36 -21.75 -9.42 -21.85
C PHE A 36 -21.22 -8.04 -21.43
N LEU A 37 -20.42 -7.97 -20.35
CA LEU A 37 -19.73 -6.78 -19.89
C LEU A 37 -18.33 -7.14 -19.39
N ARG A 38 -17.32 -6.66 -20.11
CA ARG A 38 -15.91 -6.81 -19.72
C ARG A 38 -15.35 -5.45 -19.32
N VAL A 39 -14.71 -5.41 -18.17
CA VAL A 39 -14.01 -4.25 -17.65
C VAL A 39 -12.55 -4.62 -17.45
N ASP A 40 -11.68 -3.91 -18.15
CA ASP A 40 -10.24 -3.96 -17.99
C ASP A 40 -9.79 -2.69 -17.27
N GLU A 41 -9.32 -2.82 -16.04
CA GLU A 41 -8.75 -1.72 -15.28
C GLU A 41 -7.23 -1.79 -15.29
N LYS A 42 -6.58 -0.64 -15.44
CA LYS A 42 -5.15 -0.47 -15.24
C LYS A 42 -4.89 0.65 -14.24
N LEU A 43 -4.12 0.34 -13.21
CA LEU A 43 -3.58 1.31 -12.27
C LEU A 43 -2.08 1.39 -12.48
N THR A 44 -1.53 2.60 -12.43
CA THR A 44 -0.08 2.82 -12.53
C THR A 44 0.33 3.82 -11.45
N TYR A 45 1.25 3.38 -10.60
CA TYR A 45 1.88 4.16 -9.56
C TYR A 45 3.28 4.53 -10.01
N THR A 46 3.59 5.82 -10.00
CA THR A 46 4.93 6.35 -10.32
C THR A 46 5.32 7.46 -9.34
N PRO A 47 6.61 7.72 -9.12
CA PRO A 47 7.04 8.90 -8.39
C PRO A 47 6.58 10.17 -9.12
N LEU A 48 6.24 11.22 -8.36
CA LEU A 48 6.03 12.56 -8.92
C LEU A 48 7.39 13.15 -9.35
N PRO A 49 7.58 13.55 -10.62
CA PRO A 49 8.89 14.01 -11.10
C PRO A 49 9.48 15.19 -10.32
N GLU A 50 8.63 16.12 -9.87
CA GLU A 50 9.03 17.32 -9.15
C GLU A 50 9.30 17.04 -7.65
N ASP A 51 8.71 15.98 -7.11
CA ASP A 51 8.83 15.60 -5.70
C ASP A 51 8.71 14.08 -5.56
N PRO A 52 9.84 13.35 -5.62
CA PRO A 52 9.85 11.88 -5.54
C PRO A 52 9.36 11.31 -4.20
N SER A 53 9.05 12.14 -3.20
CA SER A 53 8.40 11.70 -1.96
C SER A 53 6.90 11.45 -2.12
N LYS A 54 6.31 11.91 -3.23
CA LYS A 54 4.91 11.72 -3.58
C LYS A 54 4.77 10.71 -4.71
N THR A 55 3.62 10.03 -4.70
CA THR A 55 3.25 9.04 -5.71
C THR A 55 2.08 9.55 -6.54
N ILE A 56 2.23 9.52 -7.86
CA ILE A 56 1.15 9.71 -8.81
C ILE A 56 0.43 8.37 -8.98
N LEU A 57 -0.89 8.38 -8.84
CA LEU A 57 -1.76 7.28 -9.22
C LEU A 57 -2.52 7.66 -10.50
N LYS A 58 -2.24 6.95 -11.60
CA LYS A 58 -3.04 6.96 -12.82
C LYS A 58 -3.98 5.76 -12.84
N GLN A 59 -5.27 5.99 -13.07
CA GLN A 59 -6.29 4.93 -13.13
C GLN A 59 -7.02 5.03 -14.47
N GLU A 60 -7.10 3.92 -15.17
CA GLU A 60 -7.70 3.82 -16.50
C GLU A 60 -8.60 2.59 -16.54
N ALA A 61 -9.79 2.72 -17.12
CA ALA A 61 -10.71 1.60 -17.31
C ALA A 61 -11.21 1.56 -18.75
N ILE A 62 -11.15 0.38 -19.36
CA ILE A 62 -11.73 0.08 -20.66
C ILE A 62 -12.95 -0.80 -20.42
N VAL A 63 -14.10 -0.33 -20.90
CA VAL A 63 -15.37 -1.04 -20.78
C VAL A 63 -15.77 -1.54 -22.16
N THR A 64 -15.88 -2.86 -22.30
CA THR A 64 -16.35 -3.53 -23.50
C THR A 64 -17.72 -4.12 -23.24
N ILE A 65 -18.71 -3.71 -24.05
CA ILE A 65 -20.10 -4.13 -23.93
C ILE A 65 -20.43 -4.96 -25.17
N THR A 66 -20.70 -6.25 -24.98
CA THR A 66 -21.05 -7.15 -26.08
C THR A 66 -22.56 -7.26 -26.25
N LEU A 67 -23.33 -7.08 -25.17
CA LEU A 67 -24.78 -7.15 -25.21
C LEU A 67 -25.38 -5.72 -25.14
N PRO A 68 -26.08 -5.25 -26.20
CA PRO A 68 -26.60 -3.88 -26.27
C PRO A 68 -27.47 -3.45 -25.09
N ALA A 69 -28.16 -4.39 -24.43
CA ALA A 69 -28.99 -4.13 -23.26
C ALA A 69 -28.22 -3.52 -22.06
N PHE A 70 -26.88 -3.64 -22.03
CA PHE A 70 -26.04 -3.12 -20.95
C PHE A 70 -25.42 -1.75 -21.25
N VAL A 71 -25.67 -1.15 -22.43
CA VAL A 71 -25.14 0.17 -22.79
C VAL A 71 -25.61 1.23 -21.80
N ASP A 72 -26.93 1.31 -21.55
CA ASP A 72 -27.53 2.23 -20.59
C ASP A 72 -26.98 2.06 -19.16
N TYR A 73 -26.76 0.81 -18.74
CA TYR A 73 -26.16 0.52 -17.44
C TYR A 73 -24.74 1.09 -17.34
N CYS A 74 -23.96 0.96 -18.41
CA CYS A 74 -22.59 1.45 -18.43
C CYS A 74 -22.52 2.97 -18.41
N GLU A 75 -23.37 3.64 -19.20
CA GLU A 75 -23.41 5.10 -19.25
C GLU A 75 -23.91 5.73 -17.94
N LYS A 76 -24.96 5.15 -17.34
CA LYS A 76 -25.66 5.76 -16.20
C LYS A 76 -25.17 5.28 -14.83
N THR A 77 -24.72 4.03 -14.73
CA THR A 77 -24.43 3.38 -13.44
C THR A 77 -22.96 3.04 -13.27
N PHE A 78 -22.31 2.44 -14.28
CA PHE A 78 -20.91 2.01 -14.16
C PHE A 78 -19.98 3.19 -13.86
N ILE A 79 -20.11 4.31 -14.59
CA ILE A 79 -19.23 5.48 -14.40
C ILE A 79 -19.28 5.98 -12.95
N GLY A 80 -20.48 6.10 -12.38
CA GLY A 80 -20.67 6.55 -10.99
C GLY A 80 -20.11 5.56 -9.97
N VAL A 81 -20.37 4.27 -10.16
CA VAL A 81 -19.86 3.20 -9.29
C VAL A 81 -18.34 3.12 -9.35
N TYR A 82 -17.77 3.16 -10.56
CA TYR A 82 -16.34 3.10 -10.81
C TYR A 82 -15.62 4.29 -10.17
N SER A 83 -16.09 5.52 -10.43
CA SER A 83 -15.53 6.75 -9.84
C SER A 83 -15.59 6.74 -8.31
N SER A 84 -16.74 6.34 -7.73
CA SER A 84 -16.88 6.20 -6.28
C SER A 84 -15.91 5.16 -5.72
N ASN A 85 -15.74 4.04 -6.41
CA ASN A 85 -14.84 2.97 -5.98
C ASN A 85 -13.37 3.35 -6.12
N ALA A 86 -12.98 4.10 -7.16
CA ALA A 86 -11.62 4.63 -7.30
C ALA A 86 -11.26 5.55 -6.12
N ALA A 87 -12.18 6.43 -5.72
CA ALA A 87 -11.99 7.29 -4.55
C ALA A 87 -11.87 6.49 -3.24
N LYS A 88 -12.69 5.45 -3.07
CA LYS A 88 -12.59 4.53 -1.90
C LYS A 88 -11.28 3.76 -1.90
N GLY A 89 -10.85 3.25 -3.06
CA GLY A 89 -9.60 2.52 -3.22
C GLY A 89 -8.40 3.36 -2.79
N ARG A 90 -8.33 4.61 -3.26
CA ARG A 90 -7.28 5.56 -2.83
C ARG A 90 -7.26 5.76 -1.32
N LYS A 91 -8.42 6.04 -0.71
CA LYS A 91 -8.52 6.22 0.75
C LYS A 91 -8.12 4.97 1.52
N GLY A 92 -8.47 3.79 1.02
CA GLY A 92 -8.09 2.51 1.62
C GLY A 92 -6.57 2.31 1.62
N VAL A 93 -5.92 2.62 0.50
CA VAL A 93 -4.44 2.54 0.40
C VAL A 93 -3.77 3.53 1.36
N GLU A 94 -4.22 4.79 1.41
CA GLU A 94 -3.69 5.78 2.37
C GLU A 94 -3.86 5.31 3.82
N TRP A 95 -5.02 4.74 4.15
CA TRP A 95 -5.26 4.19 5.48
C TRP A 95 -4.28 3.07 5.84
N VAL A 96 -4.00 2.15 4.91
CA VAL A 96 -2.99 1.09 5.12
C VAL A 96 -1.59 1.69 5.31
N ILE A 97 -1.23 2.69 4.50
CA ILE A 97 0.06 3.39 4.63
C ILE A 97 0.20 4.02 6.02
N ASP A 98 -0.84 4.67 6.52
CA ASP A 98 -0.82 5.30 7.84
C ASP A 98 -0.69 4.25 8.97
N GLN A 99 -1.35 3.10 8.86
CA GLN A 99 -1.14 2.00 9.81
C GLN A 99 0.32 1.53 9.80
N LEU A 100 0.91 1.33 8.62
CA LEU A 100 2.32 0.91 8.51
C LEU A 100 3.29 1.93 9.10
N LYS A 101 3.06 3.23 8.89
CA LYS A 101 3.87 4.30 9.50
C LYS A 101 3.77 4.28 11.02
N ASN A 102 2.55 4.11 11.55
CA ASN A 102 2.31 4.03 12.99
C ASN A 102 3.05 2.83 13.59
N GLU A 103 2.93 1.64 12.98
CA GLU A 103 3.63 0.44 13.42
C GLU A 103 5.16 0.63 13.39
N TYR A 104 5.69 1.19 12.29
CA TYR A 104 7.12 1.47 12.16
C TYR A 104 7.63 2.42 13.26
N SER A 105 6.90 3.51 13.53
CA SER A 105 7.27 4.46 14.59
C SER A 105 7.24 3.81 15.98
N GLY A 106 6.26 2.94 16.22
CA GLY A 106 6.15 2.18 17.46
C GLY A 106 7.32 1.22 17.67
N ILE A 107 7.74 0.52 16.62
CA ILE A 107 8.92 -0.36 16.65
C ILE A 107 10.19 0.46 16.88
N SER A 108 10.39 1.53 16.10
CA SER A 108 11.59 2.38 16.22
C SER A 108 11.75 2.96 17.64
N THR A 109 10.66 3.35 18.28
CA THR A 109 10.68 3.90 19.65
C THR A 109 11.08 2.84 20.67
N LYS A 110 10.52 1.62 20.56
CA LYS A 110 10.87 0.49 21.45
C LYS A 110 12.33 0.09 21.33
N VAL A 111 12.82 -0.06 20.09
CA VAL A 111 14.22 -0.41 19.82
C VAL A 111 15.16 0.66 20.37
N SER A 112 14.84 1.94 20.17
CA SER A 112 15.60 3.06 20.76
C SER A 112 15.67 2.96 22.29
N ALA A 113 14.55 2.67 22.95
CA ALA A 113 14.50 2.56 24.41
C ALA A 113 15.33 1.38 24.92
N GLU A 114 15.23 0.20 24.30
CA GLU A 114 16.00 -0.99 24.66
C GLU A 114 17.51 -0.79 24.46
N VAL A 115 17.91 -0.18 23.35
CA VAL A 115 19.32 0.14 23.08
C VAL A 115 19.86 1.13 24.11
N HIS A 116 19.07 2.14 24.48
CA HIS A 116 19.46 3.10 25.50
C HIS A 116 19.63 2.44 26.88
N GLU A 117 18.69 1.60 27.28
CA GLU A 117 18.77 0.84 28.54
C GLU A 117 20.00 -0.09 28.58
N MET A 118 20.31 -0.73 27.45
CA MET A 118 21.50 -1.57 27.32
C MET A 118 22.80 -0.74 27.44
N GLN A 119 22.86 0.45 26.83
CA GLN A 119 23.99 1.37 26.96
C GLN A 119 24.22 1.80 28.41
N GLU A 120 23.15 2.12 29.14
CA GLU A 120 23.26 2.50 30.56
C GLU A 120 23.78 1.34 31.43
N LYS A 121 23.26 0.12 31.24
CA LYS A 121 23.73 -1.06 31.96
C LYS A 121 25.22 -1.34 31.72
N VAL A 122 25.65 -1.22 30.47
CA VAL A 122 27.07 -1.39 30.09
C VAL A 122 27.94 -0.32 30.74
N MET A 123 27.55 0.96 30.66
CA MET A 123 28.27 2.08 31.28
C MET A 123 28.42 1.91 32.80
N ASN A 124 27.36 1.45 33.47
CA ASN A 124 27.38 1.20 34.91
C ASN A 124 28.27 0.00 35.29
N ALA A 125 28.27 -1.07 34.49
CA ALA A 125 29.17 -2.20 34.70
C ALA A 125 30.66 -1.79 34.59
N PHE A 126 31.02 -0.96 33.61
CA PHE A 126 32.39 -0.43 33.48
C PHE A 126 32.79 0.47 34.65
N LYS A 127 31.88 1.32 35.15
CA LYS A 127 32.13 2.13 36.35
C LYS A 127 32.34 1.26 37.59
N GLY A 128 31.56 0.20 37.75
CA GLY A 128 31.71 -0.75 38.86
C GLY A 128 33.02 -1.53 38.81
N ALA A 129 33.47 -1.94 37.63
CA ALA A 129 34.74 -2.66 37.44
C ALA A 129 35.98 -1.78 37.73
N ASN A 130 35.92 -0.47 37.44
CA ASN A 130 37.03 0.46 37.73
C ASN A 130 37.14 0.83 39.22
N GLN A 131 36.11 0.58 40.04
CA GLN A 131 36.16 0.85 41.49
C GLN A 131 36.70 -0.32 42.31
N SER A 132 36.73 -1.54 41.75
CA SER A 132 37.22 -2.74 42.46
C SER A 132 38.73 -3.00 42.31
N THR A 133 39.43 -2.25 41.45
CA THR A 133 40.90 -2.29 41.34
C THR A 133 41.53 -1.22 42.23
N SER A 134 41.55 -1.46 43.55
CA SER A 134 42.46 -0.73 44.43
C SER A 134 43.90 -1.16 44.12
N PRO A 135 44.90 -0.25 44.03
CA PRO A 135 46.28 -0.68 43.88
C PRO A 135 46.69 -1.48 45.11
N ILE A 136 47.27 -2.67 44.89
CA ILE A 136 47.93 -3.41 45.96
C ILE A 136 49.11 -2.54 46.40
N SER A 137 48.98 -1.93 47.58
CA SER A 137 50.03 -1.15 48.24
C SER A 137 51.27 -2.04 48.49
N PRO A 138 52.48 -1.45 48.48
CA PRO A 138 53.75 -2.13 48.17
C PRO A 138 54.17 -3.21 49.16
#